data_AF-A0A4Y8CC99-F1
#
_entry.id   AF-A0A4Y8CC99-F1
#
_cell.length_a   1.000
_cell.length_b   1.000
_cell.length_c   1.000
_cell.angle_alpha   90.00
_cell.angle_beta   90.00
_cell.angle_gamma   90.00
#
_symmetry.space_group_name_H-M   'P 1'
#
loop_
_entity.id
_entity.type
_entity.pdbx_description
1 polymer ?
#
loop_
_entity_poly.entity_id
_entity_poly.type
_entity_poly.pdbx_seq_one_letter_code
_entity_poly.pdbx_strand_id
1 'polypeptide(L)' 'MKVAIIRFPGTNCEFDTAYAFEKLGVKTQIVWHEEKEFD' A
#
# COMPACT_ATOMS: atom_id res chain seq x y z
N MET A 1 8.81 2.24 -10.63
CA MET A 1 7.42 2.64 -10.32
C MET A 1 7.00 1.88 -9.08
N LYS A 2 6.51 2.58 -8.05
CA LYS A 2 6.12 2.02 -6.75
C LYS A 2 4.70 2.48 -6.45
N VAL A 3 3.86 1.59 -5.94
CA VAL A 3 2.44 1.85 -5.64
C VAL A 3 2.26 2.12 -4.15
N ALA A 4 1.67 3.26 -3.81
CA ALA A 4 1.23 3.55 -2.45
C ALA A 4 -0.12 2.89 -2.18
N ILE A 5 -0.24 2.19 -1.05
CA ILE A 5 -1.49 1.64 -0.55
C ILE A 5 -1.85 2.42 0.72
N ILE A 6 -2.81 3.32 0.62
CA ILE A 6 -3.17 4.20 1.73
C ILE A 6 -4.00 3.42 2.75
N ARG A 7 -3.56 3.44 4.01
CA ARG A 7 -4.22 2.83 5.15
C ARG A 7 -4.91 3.89 6.01
N PHE A 8 -6.22 3.75 6.15
CA PHE A 8 -7.06 4.49 7.10
C PHE A 8 -7.40 3.62 8.33
N PRO A 9 -7.84 4.20 9.46
CA PRO A 9 -8.41 3.45 10.57
C PRO A 9 -9.54 2.53 10.08
N GLY A 10 -9.40 1.22 10.29
CA GLY A 10 -10.38 0.23 9.85
C GLY A 10 -10.22 -0.27 8.41
N THR A 11 -9.14 0.11 7.71
CA THR A 11 -8.75 -0.61 6.48
C THR A 11 -8.35 -2.03 6.86
N ASN A 12 -8.87 -3.02 6.12
CA ASN A 12 -8.64 -4.44 6.39
C ASN A 12 -7.92 -5.18 5.25
N CYS A 13 -7.94 -4.60 4.04
CA CYS A 13 -7.45 -5.26 2.82
C CYS A 13 -6.14 -4.67 2.28
N GLU A 14 -5.42 -3.86 3.06
CA GLU A 14 -4.15 -3.24 2.65
C GLU A 14 -3.08 -4.29 2.32
N PHE A 15 -3.06 -5.40 3.06
CA PHE A 15 -2.14 -6.51 2.83
C PHE A 15 -2.56 -7.38 1.64
N ASP A 16 -3.86 -7.62 1.47
CA ASP A 16 -4.38 -8.34 0.29
C ASP A 16 -4.08 -7.57 -1.00
N THR A 17 -4.20 -6.24 -0.94
CA THR A 17 -3.83 -5.34 -2.03
C THR A 17 -2.33 -5.44 -2.33
N ALA A 18 -1.48 -5.37 -1.30
CA ALA A 18 -0.03 -5.51 -1.46
C ALA A 18 0.35 -6.87 -2.08
N TYR A 19 -0.27 -7.94 -1.61
CA TYR A 19 -0.08 -9.29 -2.14
C TYR A 19 -0.48 -9.40 -3.62
N ALA A 20 -1.62 -8.81 -4.01
CA ALA A 20 -2.05 -8.79 -5.41
C ALA A 20 -1.02 -8.08 -6.31
N PHE A 21 -0.48 -6.94 -5.87
CA PHE A 21 0.56 -6.23 -6.61
C PHE A 21 1.90 -6.98 -6.65
N GLU A 22 2.27 -7.67 -5.55
CA GLU A 22 3.45 -8.53 -5.53
C GLU A 22 3.36 -9.63 -6.61
N LYS A 23 2.19 -10.25 -6.78
CA LYS A 23 1.94 -11.24 -7.85
C LYS A 23 2.06 -10.66 -9.26
N LEU A 24 1.90 -9.35 -9.40
CA LEU A 24 2.11 -8.62 -10.66
C LEU A 24 3.56 -8.13 -10.83
N GLY A 25 4.47 -8.44 -9.90
CA GLY A 25 5.85 -7.97 -9.92
C GLY A 25 6.01 -6.48 -9.62
N VAL A 26 5.01 -5.87 -8.97
CA VAL A 26 4.97 -4.44 -8.66
C VAL A 26 5.41 -4.20 -7.22
N LYS A 27 6.29 -3.21 -7.02
CA LYS A 27 6.69 -2.78 -5.67
C LYS A 27 5.59 -1.94 -5.02
N THR A 28 5.26 -2.23 -3.78
CA THR A 28 4.26 -1.48 -2.99
C THR A 28 4.84 -0.95 -1.69
N GLN A 29 4.22 0.09 -1.13
CA GLN A 29 4.36 0.49 0.26
C GLN A 29 2.99 0.82 0.83
N ILE A 30 2.70 0.30 2.01
CA ILE A 30 1.53 0.70 2.79
C ILE A 30 1.88 2.00 3.50
N VAL A 31 1.05 3.02 3.33
CA VAL A 31 1.27 4.40 3.79
C VAL A 31 0.15 4.78 4.74
N TRP A 32 0.47 5.34 5.91
CA TRP A 32 -0.57 5.80 6.83
C TRP A 32 -1.25 7.06 6.27
N HIS A 33 -2.56 7.23 6.46
CA HIS A 33 -3.29 8.34 5.84
C HIS A 33 -2.83 9.76 6.27
N GLU A 34 -2.06 9.88 7.36
CA GLU A 34 -1.47 11.15 7.81
C GLU A 34 0.00 11.32 7.39
N GLU A 35 0.60 10.29 6.80
CA GLU A 35 1.97 10.32 6.30
C GLU A 35 2.04 11.24 5.08
N LYS A 36 3.03 12.15 5.08
CA LYS A 36 3.18 13.19 4.06
C LYS A 36 4.28 12.89 3.05
N GLU A 37 5.00 11.81 3.25
CA GLU A 37 6.15 11.41 2.46
C GLU A 37 5.91 10.03 1.85
N PHE A 38 6.36 9.86 0.61
CA PHE A 38 6.30 8.60 -0.12
C PHE A 38 7.56 8.50 -0.98
N ASP A 39 8.50 7.66 -0.53
CA ASP A 39 9.75 7.34 -1.24
C ASP A 39 9.51 6.31 -2.36
#